data_AF-A0A0G1NDY2-F1
#
_entry.id   AF-A0A0G1NDY2-F1
#
_cell.length_a   1.000
_cell.length_b   1.000
_cell.length_c   1.000
_cell.angle_alpha   90.00
_cell.angle_beta   90.00
_cell.angle_gamma   90.00
#
_symmetry.space_group_name_H-M   'P 1'
#
loop_
_entity.id
_entity.type
_entity.pdbx_description
1 polymer ?
#
loop_
_entity_poly.entity_id
_entity_poly.type
_entity_poly.pdbx_seq_one_letter_code
_entity_poly.pdbx_strand_id
1 'polypeptide(L)'
;MWFGRISQAKGLDIAIKIAREMKIDLLIAGKIVNPEAKIFFEKKVRPYLGKKIKFAGELKSEKDKSEFLGEAKAFLYPLQWEEPFGLAMIEAMACGTPVIAFRRGSVPEIVEHGKTGFVVSDSVEALADAVGKIDRIDRKATRQWVERKIVF
;
A
#
# COMPACT_ATOMS: atom_id res chain seq x y z
N MET A 1 2.81 -2.38 4.85
CA MET A 1 2.27 -1.05 5.23
C MET A 1 1.15 -0.66 4.28
N TRP A 2 0.39 0.37 4.64
CA TRP A 2 -0.50 1.12 3.77
C TRP A 2 -0.29 2.61 4.00
N PHE A 3 -0.33 3.44 2.96
CA PHE A 3 -0.36 4.90 3.11
C PHE A 3 -1.27 5.61 2.10
N GLY A 4 -1.81 6.77 2.49
CA GLY A 4 -2.63 7.61 1.63
C GLY A 4 -3.71 8.40 2.37
N ARG A 5 -4.59 9.05 1.63
CA ARG A 5 -5.79 9.69 2.22
C ARG A 5 -6.69 8.62 2.83
N ILE A 6 -7.12 8.83 4.07
CA ILE A 6 -8.00 7.90 4.78
C ILE A 6 -9.39 7.96 4.15
N SER A 7 -9.75 6.94 3.38
CA SER A 7 -11.09 6.79 2.80
C SER A 7 -11.35 5.37 2.34
N GLN A 8 -12.63 5.03 2.12
CA GLN A 8 -13.03 3.74 1.55
C GLN A 8 -12.50 3.55 0.12
N ALA A 9 -12.50 4.61 -0.70
CA ALA A 9 -12.01 4.56 -2.08
C ALA A 9 -10.52 4.19 -2.18
N LYS A 10 -9.73 4.46 -1.12
CA LYS A 10 -8.32 4.08 -1.04
C LYS A 10 -8.09 2.66 -0.48
N GLY A 11 -9.16 1.93 -0.15
CA GLY A 11 -9.13 0.49 0.19
C GLY A 11 -8.49 0.14 1.53
N LEU A 12 -8.40 1.09 2.48
CA LEU A 12 -7.77 0.83 3.77
C LEU A 12 -8.48 -0.28 4.58
N ASP A 13 -9.80 -0.38 4.46
CA ASP A 13 -10.60 -1.46 5.05
C ASP A 13 -10.24 -2.83 4.48
N ILE A 14 -9.96 -2.91 3.18
CA ILE A 14 -9.45 -4.14 2.53
C ILE A 14 -8.06 -4.47 3.05
N ALA A 15 -7.17 -3.49 3.17
CA ALA A 15 -5.83 -3.70 3.71
C ALA A 15 -5.87 -4.24 5.16
N ILE A 16 -6.78 -3.72 5.98
CA ILE A 16 -7.03 -4.20 7.35
C ILE A 16 -7.57 -5.63 7.33
N LYS A 17 -8.52 -5.94 6.45
CA LYS A 17 -9.08 -7.30 6.31
C LYS A 17 -7.97 -8.32 6.00
N ILE A 18 -7.13 -8.03 5.01
CA ILE A 18 -5.97 -8.85 4.63
C ILE A 18 -5.02 -9.04 5.82
N ALA A 19 -4.68 -7.96 6.52
CA ALA A 19 -3.76 -8.03 7.65
C ALA A 19 -4.28 -8.96 8.76
N ARG A 20 -5.59 -8.93 9.01
CA ARG A 20 -6.26 -9.80 10.00
C ARG A 20 -6.28 -11.26 9.55
N GLU A 21 -6.68 -11.53 8.31
CA GLU A 21 -6.77 -12.89 7.77
C GLU A 21 -5.39 -13.56 7.70
N MET A 22 -4.38 -12.83 7.24
CA MET A 22 -3.00 -13.31 7.13
C MET A 22 -2.23 -13.24 8.46
N LYS A 23 -2.82 -12.66 9.50
CA LYS A 23 -2.20 -12.45 10.83
C LYS A 23 -0.85 -11.72 10.76
N ILE A 24 -0.69 -10.79 9.82
CA ILE A 24 0.52 -9.99 9.63
C ILE A 24 0.40 -8.63 10.31
N ASP A 25 1.55 -7.96 10.47
CA ASP A 25 1.59 -6.60 10.95
C ASP A 25 1.24 -5.61 9.82
N LEU A 26 0.40 -4.62 10.13
CA LEU A 26 0.02 -3.55 9.22
C LEU A 26 0.25 -2.21 9.88
N LEU A 27 1.24 -1.48 9.37
CA LEU A 27 1.45 -0.08 9.70
C LEU A 27 0.70 0.80 8.68
N ILE A 28 -0.09 1.74 9.18
CA ILE A 28 -0.97 2.63 8.41
C ILE A 28 -0.50 4.08 8.63
N ALA A 29 -0.26 4.81 7.56
CA ALA A 29 -0.05 6.26 7.62
C ALA A 29 -1.03 6.99 6.70
N GLY A 30 -1.57 8.12 7.12
CA GLY A 30 -2.53 8.82 6.28
C GLY A 30 -3.22 10.00 6.92
N LYS A 31 -3.72 10.88 6.06
CA LYS A 31 -4.43 12.10 6.46
C LYS A 31 -5.93 11.88 6.47
N ILE A 32 -6.58 12.31 7.54
CA ILE A 32 -8.04 12.43 7.64
C ILE A 32 -8.41 13.85 7.22
N VAL A 33 -8.94 14.01 6.00
CA VAL A 33 -9.06 15.32 5.35
C VAL A 33 -10.44 15.97 5.44
N ASN A 34 -11.50 15.19 5.72
CA ASN A 34 -12.88 15.69 5.75
C ASN A 34 -13.74 14.88 6.77
N PRO A 35 -14.96 15.31 7.08
CA PRO A 35 -15.84 14.61 8.02
C PRO A 35 -16.15 13.16 7.62
N GLU A 36 -16.28 12.87 6.32
CA GLU A 36 -16.52 11.52 5.81
C GLU A 36 -15.33 10.58 6.11
N ALA A 37 -14.11 11.04 5.86
CA ALA A 37 -12.88 10.33 6.21
C ALA A 37 -12.79 10.06 7.71
N LYS A 38 -13.22 11.01 8.55
CA LYS A 38 -13.27 10.85 10.01
C LYS A 38 -14.26 9.76 10.41
N ILE A 39 -15.46 9.76 9.83
CA ILE A 39 -16.47 8.71 10.07
C ILE A 39 -15.95 7.34 9.63
N PHE A 40 -15.33 7.26 8.46
CA PHE A 40 -14.70 6.04 7.96
C PHE A 40 -13.61 5.55 8.92
N PHE A 41 -12.72 6.44 9.37
CA PHE A 41 -11.67 6.08 10.33
C PHE A 41 -12.25 5.51 11.62
N GLU A 42 -13.18 6.21 12.26
CA GLU A 42 -13.78 5.80 13.54
C GLU A 42 -14.54 4.47 13.43
N LYS A 43 -15.24 4.22 12.30
CA LYS A 43 -16.07 3.00 12.13
C LYS A 43 -15.32 1.81 11.54
N LYS A 44 -14.36 2.03 10.65
CA LYS A 44 -13.73 0.99 9.82
C LYS A 44 -12.24 0.78 10.10
N VAL A 45 -11.58 1.72 10.77
CA VAL A 45 -10.14 1.64 11.06
C VAL A 45 -9.89 1.49 12.56
N ARG A 46 -10.39 2.42 13.37
CA ARG A 46 -10.13 2.50 14.81
C ARG A 46 -10.43 1.20 15.59
N PRO A 47 -11.52 0.46 15.32
CA PRO A 47 -11.83 -0.78 16.05
C PRO A 47 -10.81 -1.90 15.85
N TYR A 48 -9.98 -1.82 14.81
CA TYR A 48 -8.98 -2.83 14.48
C TYR A 48 -7.56 -2.45 14.88
N LEU A 49 -7.34 -1.23 15.40
CA LEU A 49 -6.03 -0.79 15.86
C LEU A 49 -5.63 -1.55 17.14
N GLY A 50 -4.35 -1.90 17.25
CA GLY A 50 -3.81 -2.65 18.37
C GLY A 50 -2.34 -3.01 18.15
N LYS A 51 -1.93 -4.18 18.65
CA LYS A 51 -0.51 -4.61 18.60
C LYS A 51 -0.01 -4.82 17.16
N LYS A 52 -0.80 -5.47 16.30
CA LYS A 52 -0.43 -5.81 14.92
C LYS A 52 -0.79 -4.73 13.90
N ILE A 53 -1.89 -4.02 14.12
CA ILE A 53 -2.38 -2.98 13.20
C ILE A 53 -2.21 -1.63 13.89
N LYS A 54 -1.32 -0.79 13.38
CA LYS A 54 -0.94 0.47 14.01
C LYS A 54 -1.19 1.64 13.06
N PHE A 55 -1.66 2.75 13.62
CA PHE A 55 -1.80 4.01 12.90
C PHE A 55 -0.66 4.96 13.30
N ALA A 56 0.21 5.28 12.36
CA ALA A 56 1.35 6.18 12.53
C ALA A 56 0.98 7.67 12.39
N GLY A 57 -0.26 7.97 12.00
CA GLY A 57 -0.69 9.34 11.74
C GLY A 57 -0.33 9.84 10.34
N GLU A 58 -0.26 11.15 10.17
CA GLU A 58 0.15 11.82 8.93
C GLU A 58 1.68 11.89 8.85
N LEU A 59 2.24 11.56 7.68
CA LEU A 59 3.67 11.74 7.38
C LEU A 59 3.88 13.22 7.04
N LYS A 60 4.62 13.94 7.88
CA LYS A 60 4.72 15.41 7.82
C LYS A 60 5.92 15.92 7.01
N SER A 61 6.96 15.09 6.86
CA SER A 61 8.15 15.43 6.10
C SER A 61 8.50 14.34 5.08
N GLU A 62 9.27 14.71 4.06
CA GLU A 62 9.82 13.75 3.09
C GLU A 62 10.73 12.71 3.74
N LYS A 63 11.41 13.07 4.84
CA LYS A 63 12.21 12.14 5.64
C LYS A 63 11.32 11.10 6.31
N ASP A 64 10.28 11.53 7.05
CA ASP A 64 9.35 10.60 7.71
C ASP A 64 8.71 9.65 6.70
N LYS A 65 8.39 10.18 5.52
CA LYS A 65 7.82 9.41 4.41
C LYS A 65 8.81 8.40 3.88
N SER A 66 10.04 8.80 3.57
CA SER A 66 11.07 7.90 3.04
C SER A 66 11.43 6.78 4.03
N GLU A 67 11.52 7.09 5.32
CA GLU A 67 11.75 6.10 6.38
C GLU A 67 10.58 5.13 6.49
N PHE A 68 9.34 5.65 6.57
CA PHE A 68 8.13 4.83 6.62
C PHE A 68 8.02 3.88 5.43
N LEU A 69 8.27 4.41 4.23
CA LEU A 69 8.19 3.64 3.00
C LEU A 69 9.33 2.61 2.93
N GLY A 70 10.56 3.00 3.28
CA GLY A 70 11.77 2.18 3.17
C GLY A 70 11.89 1.05 4.19
N GLU A 71 11.21 1.14 5.33
CA GLU A 71 11.19 0.07 6.35
C GLU A 71 10.15 -1.02 6.06
N ALA A 72 9.14 -0.70 5.25
CA ALA A 72 8.04 -1.62 5.02
C ALA A 72 8.40 -2.75 4.05
N LYS A 73 8.09 -4.00 4.42
CA LYS A 73 8.26 -5.18 3.56
C LYS A 73 7.55 -5.06 2.21
N ALA A 74 6.35 -4.47 2.21
CA ALA A 74 5.57 -4.17 1.02
C ALA A 74 4.52 -3.09 1.29
N PHE A 75 4.09 -2.43 0.22
CA PHE A 75 2.96 -1.55 0.18
C PHE A 75 1.72 -2.31 -0.32
N LEU A 76 0.72 -2.46 0.55
CA LEU A 76 -0.57 -3.02 0.18
C LEU A 76 -1.45 -1.88 -0.36
N TYR A 77 -1.78 -1.93 -1.65
CA TYR A 77 -2.47 -0.87 -2.40
C TYR A 77 -3.76 -1.40 -3.06
N PRO A 78 -4.79 -1.78 -2.27
CA PRO A 78 -6.05 -2.36 -2.76
C PRO A 78 -7.01 -1.26 -3.25
N LEU A 79 -6.50 -0.35 -4.08
CA LEU A 79 -7.22 0.83 -4.55
C LEU A 79 -8.50 0.45 -5.31
N GLN A 80 -9.61 1.13 -5.02
CA GLN A 80 -10.94 0.81 -5.56
C GLN A 80 -11.36 1.71 -6.74
N TRP A 81 -10.44 2.50 -7.29
CA TRP A 81 -10.69 3.36 -8.45
C TRP A 81 -9.50 3.31 -9.42
N GLU A 82 -9.70 3.82 -10.63
CA GLU A 82 -8.68 3.85 -11.68
C GLU A 82 -7.74 5.05 -11.48
N GLU A 83 -6.71 4.88 -10.67
CA GLU A 83 -5.69 5.92 -10.48
C GLU A 83 -4.86 6.09 -11.77
N PRO A 84 -4.80 7.31 -12.33
CA PRO A 84 -4.15 7.55 -13.63
C PRO A 84 -2.62 7.59 -13.53
N PHE A 85 -2.04 8.03 -12.40
CA PHE A 85 -0.59 8.30 -12.32
C PHE A 85 0.17 7.37 -11.39
N GLY A 86 -0.48 6.82 -10.35
CA GLY A 86 0.15 5.87 -9.44
C GLY A 86 1.33 6.42 -8.62
N LEU A 87 1.36 7.73 -8.35
CA LEU A 87 2.45 8.38 -7.59
C LEU A 87 2.78 7.69 -6.28
N ALA A 88 1.77 7.26 -5.51
CA ALA A 88 1.98 6.54 -4.25
C ALA A 88 2.73 5.20 -4.45
N MET A 89 2.49 4.50 -5.57
CA MET A 89 3.23 3.28 -5.89
C MET A 89 4.68 3.61 -6.27
N ILE A 90 4.88 4.63 -7.10
CA ILE A 90 6.22 5.09 -7.51
C ILE A 90 7.05 5.49 -6.29
N GLU A 91 6.48 6.27 -5.36
CA GLU A 91 7.15 6.68 -4.11
C GLU A 91 7.56 5.47 -3.26
N ALA A 92 6.66 4.51 -3.05
CA ALA A 92 6.98 3.29 -2.31
C ALA A 92 8.09 2.48 -2.99
N MET A 93 7.99 2.30 -4.31
CA MET A 93 8.95 1.53 -5.08
C MET A 93 10.31 2.23 -5.18
N ALA A 94 10.36 3.57 -5.22
CA ALA A 94 11.60 4.35 -5.15
C ALA A 94 12.35 4.13 -3.84
N CYS A 95 11.62 3.92 -2.74
CA CYS A 95 12.19 3.49 -1.45
C CYS A 95 12.54 1.99 -1.39
N GLY A 96 12.42 1.26 -2.50
CA GLY A 96 12.68 -0.18 -2.60
C GLY A 96 11.56 -1.05 -2.05
N THR A 97 10.35 -0.51 -1.88
CA THR A 97 9.23 -1.24 -1.29
C THR A 97 8.30 -1.78 -2.37
N PRO A 98 8.18 -3.13 -2.51
CA PRO A 98 7.31 -3.77 -3.46
C PRO A 98 5.83 -3.41 -3.27
N VAL A 99 5.05 -3.46 -4.35
CA VAL A 99 3.62 -3.11 -4.32
C VAL A 99 2.74 -4.34 -4.56
N ILE A 100 1.72 -4.52 -3.73
CA ILE A 100 0.66 -5.51 -3.95
C ILE A 100 -0.63 -4.76 -4.21
N ALA A 101 -1.19 -4.89 -5.41
CA ALA A 101 -2.29 -4.05 -5.87
C ALA A 101 -3.26 -4.78 -6.79
N PHE A 102 -4.50 -4.28 -6.84
CA PHE A 102 -5.48 -4.71 -7.85
C PHE A 102 -5.09 -4.23 -9.24
N ARG A 103 -5.38 -5.02 -10.28
CA ARG A 103 -5.19 -4.66 -11.69
C ARG A 103 -6.20 -3.58 -12.10
N ARG A 104 -5.92 -2.32 -11.75
CA ARG A 104 -6.76 -1.14 -12.00
C ARG A 104 -5.90 0.06 -12.40
N GLY A 105 -6.41 0.91 -13.28
CA GLY A 105 -5.72 2.14 -13.72
C GLY A 105 -4.27 1.89 -14.16
N SER A 106 -3.33 2.71 -13.69
CA SER A 106 -1.90 2.62 -14.03
C SER A 106 -1.11 1.53 -13.31
N VAL A 107 -1.75 0.73 -12.44
CA VAL A 107 -1.08 -0.35 -11.68
C VAL A 107 -0.26 -1.30 -12.56
N PRO A 108 -0.80 -1.92 -13.64
CA PRO A 108 -0.02 -2.82 -14.48
C PRO A 108 1.10 -2.15 -15.29
N GLU A 109 1.08 -0.83 -15.44
CA GLU A 109 2.14 -0.08 -16.12
C GLU A 109 3.32 0.19 -15.19
N ILE A 110 3.03 0.45 -13.91
CA ILE A 110 4.02 0.82 -12.89
C ILE A 110 4.60 -0.42 -12.22
N VAL A 111 3.75 -1.39 -11.86
CA VAL A 111 4.14 -2.60 -11.12
C VAL A 111 4.36 -3.76 -12.09
N GLU A 112 5.58 -4.28 -12.15
CA GLU A 112 5.90 -5.46 -12.93
C GLU A 112 5.58 -6.71 -12.11
N HIS A 113 4.50 -7.40 -12.47
CA HIS A 113 4.00 -8.57 -11.76
C HIS A 113 5.07 -9.64 -11.59
N GLY A 114 5.31 -10.06 -10.35
CA GLY A 114 6.30 -11.07 -9.98
C GLY A 114 7.74 -10.55 -9.89
N LYS A 115 8.01 -9.28 -10.24
CA LYS A 115 9.36 -8.69 -10.17
C LYS A 115 9.49 -7.50 -9.23
N THR A 116 8.51 -6.60 -9.23
CA THR A 116 8.50 -5.41 -8.35
C THR A 116 7.30 -5.36 -7.42
N GLY A 117 6.50 -6.43 -7.45
CA GLY A 117 5.26 -6.53 -6.73
C GLY A 117 4.32 -7.56 -7.34
N PHE A 118 3.05 -7.54 -6.93
CA PHE A 118 2.01 -8.39 -7.47
C PHE A 118 0.80 -7.57 -7.89
N VAL A 119 0.46 -7.70 -9.17
CA VAL A 119 -0.77 -7.16 -9.75
C VAL A 119 -1.80 -8.29 -9.82
N VAL A 120 -2.90 -8.17 -9.08
CA VAL A 120 -3.88 -9.26 -8.88
C VAL A 120 -5.29 -8.87 -9.35
N SER A 121 -6.16 -9.86 -9.51
CA SER A 121 -7.60 -9.62 -9.73
C SER A 121 -8.24 -8.98 -8.50
N ASP A 122 -9.41 -8.36 -8.68
CA ASP A 122 -10.16 -7.63 -7.64
C ASP A 122 -10.84 -8.58 -6.63
N SER A 123 -10.04 -9.39 -5.94
CA SER A 123 -10.47 -10.33 -4.91
C SER A 123 -9.53 -10.30 -3.71
N VAL A 124 -10.10 -10.44 -2.52
CA VAL A 124 -9.34 -10.45 -1.26
C VAL A 124 -8.43 -11.68 -1.21
N GLU A 125 -8.89 -12.79 -1.74
CA GLU A 125 -8.18 -14.06 -1.81
C GLU A 125 -6.91 -13.93 -2.66
N ALA A 126 -6.98 -13.26 -3.82
CA ALA A 126 -5.81 -13.03 -4.66
C ALA A 126 -4.79 -12.07 -4.01
N LEU A 127 -5.27 -11.04 -3.29
CA LEU A 127 -4.37 -10.19 -2.49
C LEU A 127 -3.68 -10.97 -1.38
N ALA A 128 -4.41 -11.83 -0.66
CA ALA A 128 -3.87 -12.64 0.42
C ALA A 128 -2.80 -13.62 -0.09
N ASP A 129 -3.05 -14.29 -1.21
CA ASP A 129 -2.07 -15.15 -1.87
C ASP A 129 -0.80 -14.38 -2.29
N ALA A 130 -0.95 -13.19 -2.86
CA ALA A 130 0.19 -12.32 -3.21
C ALA A 130 0.98 -11.86 -1.98
N VAL A 131 0.31 -11.54 -0.87
CA VAL A 131 0.94 -11.22 0.42
C VAL A 131 1.78 -12.40 0.91
N GLY A 132 1.30 -13.63 0.78
CA GLY A 132 2.06 -14.84 1.13
C GLY A 132 3.31 -15.09 0.29
N LYS A 133 3.41 -14.45 -0.89
CA LYS A 133 4.51 -14.61 -1.84
C LYS A 133 5.50 -13.44 -1.83
N ILE A 134 5.26 -12.42 -1.01
CA ILE A 134 6.00 -11.14 -1.08
C ILE A 134 7.50 -11.27 -0.80
N ASP A 135 7.91 -12.29 -0.03
CA ASP A 135 9.32 -12.62 0.21
C ASP A 135 10.11 -12.99 -1.06
N ARG A 136 9.42 -13.28 -2.16
CA ARG A 136 10.05 -13.59 -3.46
C ARG A 136 10.48 -12.35 -4.23
N ILE A 137 10.05 -11.16 -3.81
CA ILE A 137 10.30 -9.92 -4.53
C ILE A 137 11.57 -9.26 -3.99
N ASP A 138 12.51 -8.99 -4.88
CA ASP A 138 13.72 -8.25 -4.54
C ASP A 138 13.44 -6.74 -4.42
N ARG A 139 13.65 -6.22 -3.22
CA ARG A 139 13.52 -4.80 -2.88
C ARG A 139 14.49 -3.93 -3.67
N LYS A 140 15.71 -4.40 -3.92
CA LYS A 140 16.71 -3.68 -4.71
C LYS A 140 16.28 -3.59 -6.17
N ALA A 141 15.82 -4.71 -6.75
CA ALA A 141 15.28 -4.74 -8.10
C ALA A 141 14.05 -3.83 -8.24
N THR A 142 13.20 -3.74 -7.22
CA THR A 142 12.03 -2.84 -7.16
C THR A 142 12.45 -1.38 -7.31
N ARG A 143 13.47 -0.94 -6.56
CA ARG A 143 14.01 0.43 -6.66
C ARG A 143 14.62 0.71 -8.03
N GLN A 144 15.47 -0.21 -8.51
CA GLN A 144 16.13 -0.05 -9.81
C GLN A 144 15.15 0.00 -10.98
N TRP A 145 14.00 -0.65 -10.86
CA TRP A 145 12.94 -0.55 -11.87
C TRP A 145 12.39 0.87 -12.00
N VAL A 146 12.12 1.53 -10.86
CA VAL A 146 11.67 2.93 -10.85
C VAL A 146 12.74 3.83 -11.46
N GLU A 147 14.00 3.69 -11.04
CA GLU A 147 15.12 4.50 -11.54
C GLU A 147 15.32 4.37 -13.06
N ARG A 148 15.00 3.22 -13.66
CA ARG A 148 15.12 3.00 -15.12
C ARG A 148 13.90 3.47 -15.91
N LYS A 149 12.70 3.25 -15.38
CA LYS A 149 11.45 3.36 -16.15
C LYS A 149 10.71 4.68 -15.92
N ILE A 150 10.89 5.27 -14.75
CA ILE A 150 10.26 6.53 -14.36
C ILE A 150 11.35 7.61 -14.42
N VAL A 151 11.53 8.20 -15.60
CA VAL A 151 12.40 9.36 -15.79
C VAL A 151 11.56 10.61 -15.54
N PHE A 152 11.95 11.43 -14.56
CA PHE A 152 11.41 12.77 -14.36
C PHE A 152 12.22 13.80 -15.16
#